data_AF-A0A7V8X654-F1
#
_entry.id   AF-A0A7V8X654-F1
#
_cell.length_a   1.000
_cell.length_b   1.000
_cell.length_c   1.000
_cell.angle_alpha   90.00
_cell.angle_beta   90.00
_cell.angle_gamma   90.00
#
_symmetry.space_group_name_H-M   'P 1'
#
loop_
_entity.id
_entity.type
_entity.pdbx_description
1 polymer ?
#
loop_
_entity_poly.entity_id
_entity_poly.type
_entity_poly.pdbx_seq_one_letter_code
_entity_poly.pdbx_strand_id
1 'polypeptide(L)'
;MVVSRPAYTVGMPERISRLNDLAYNVWWTWSNPARLLFKELHPVLWDVVEHNPVLFLHRIDQERLERAAGDQQFLQRYDRVVSAFDRMLGQDASSTWIGKHRPELVGKTVAYFSAEFGLHRALPIYSGGLGVLAGDHVKEASDMGIPLVGVSLLYRQGYLRQRIDHFGWQHDVPANLDPHAEPTTQVFNDD
;
A
#
# COMPACT_ATOMS: atom_id res chain seq x y z
N MET A 1 13.76 8.68 -5.02
CA MET A 1 13.70 8.86 -3.55
C MET A 1 13.90 7.49 -2.93
N VAL A 2 15.03 7.26 -2.27
CA VAL A 2 15.30 5.97 -1.60
C VAL A 2 14.47 5.97 -0.32
N VAL A 3 13.37 5.24 -0.32
CA VAL A 3 12.57 5.03 0.89
C VAL A 3 13.38 4.09 1.77
N SER A 4 13.88 4.59 2.90
CA SER A 4 14.54 3.77 3.92
C SER A 4 13.63 2.59 4.26
N ARG A 5 14.11 1.37 4.00
CA ARG A 5 13.36 0.14 4.26
C ARG A 5 13.01 0.06 5.76
N PRO A 6 11.73 0.09 6.15
CA PRO A 6 11.36 -0.15 7.52
C PRO A 6 11.73 -1.58 7.95
N ALA A 7 12.10 -1.70 9.23
CA ALA A 7 12.93 -2.74 9.82
C ALA A 7 12.23 -4.08 10.08
N TYR A 8 11.73 -4.74 9.03
CA TYR A 8 11.37 -6.17 9.12
C TYR A 8 12.10 -6.99 8.05
N THR A 9 13.42 -6.98 8.16
CA THR A 9 14.36 -7.80 7.38
C THR A 9 14.76 -9.10 8.10
N VAL A 10 14.47 -9.23 9.39
CA VAL A 10 14.89 -10.41 10.17
C VAL A 10 13.96 -11.58 9.88
N GLY A 11 14.50 -12.64 9.26
CA GLY A 11 13.77 -13.88 8.96
C GLY A 11 13.19 -13.97 7.54
N MET A 12 12.97 -12.85 6.84
CA MET A 12 12.43 -12.89 5.48
C MET A 12 13.35 -13.67 4.52
N PRO A 13 12.87 -14.75 3.85
CA PRO A 13 13.70 -15.46 2.88
C PRO A 13 14.07 -14.56 1.70
N GLU A 14 15.35 -14.57 1.32
CA GLU A 14 15.90 -13.67 0.28
C GLU A 14 15.11 -13.74 -1.03
N ARG A 15 14.67 -14.96 -1.42
CA ARG A 15 13.93 -15.24 -2.64
C ARG A 15 12.60 -14.48 -2.77
N ILE A 16 11.96 -14.17 -1.64
CA ILE A 16 10.68 -13.48 -1.57
C ILE A 16 10.78 -12.13 -0.84
N SER A 17 12.00 -11.63 -0.63
CA SER A 17 12.28 -10.43 0.18
C SER A 17 11.56 -9.16 -0.29
N ARG A 18 11.25 -9.04 -1.60
CA ARG A 18 10.46 -7.92 -2.15
C ARG A 18 9.00 -7.88 -1.66
N LEU A 19 8.51 -8.87 -0.93
CA LEU A 19 7.21 -8.78 -0.25
C LEU A 19 7.17 -7.54 0.68
N ASN A 20 8.31 -7.17 1.27
CA ASN A 20 8.44 -5.93 2.03
C ASN A 20 8.21 -4.68 1.16
N ASP A 21 8.83 -4.61 -0.01
CA ASP A 21 8.67 -3.48 -0.91
C ASP A 21 7.22 -3.37 -1.41
N LEU A 22 6.58 -4.50 -1.69
CA LEU A 22 5.15 -4.57 -2.03
C LEU A 22 4.26 -4.17 -0.85
N ALA A 23 4.61 -4.49 0.40
CA ALA A 23 3.78 -4.16 1.55
C ALA A 23 3.70 -2.64 1.81
N TYR A 24 4.82 -1.94 1.66
CA TYR A 24 4.93 -0.50 1.94
C TYR A 24 4.55 0.40 0.76
N ASN A 25 4.41 -0.13 -0.45
CA ASN A 25 3.89 0.62 -1.58
C ASN A 25 2.40 0.33 -1.78
N VAL A 26 1.54 1.31 -1.52
CA VAL A 26 0.07 1.18 -1.59
C VAL A 26 -0.49 0.78 -2.96
N TRP A 27 0.32 0.60 -4.01
CA TRP A 27 -0.07 0.03 -5.30
C TRP A 27 -0.84 -1.30 -5.18
N TRP A 28 -0.53 -2.11 -4.17
CA TRP A 28 -1.30 -3.33 -3.91
C TRP A 28 -2.81 -3.06 -3.70
N THR A 29 -3.19 -1.85 -3.28
CA THR A 29 -4.60 -1.53 -3.01
C THR A 29 -5.47 -1.51 -4.28
N TRP A 30 -4.89 -1.23 -5.46
CA TRP A 30 -5.55 -1.38 -6.77
C TRP A 30 -4.96 -2.48 -7.66
N SER A 31 -3.95 -3.21 -7.18
CA SER A 31 -3.40 -4.39 -7.85
C SER A 31 -3.91 -5.69 -7.21
N ASN A 32 -4.96 -6.28 -7.82
CA ASN A 32 -5.51 -7.56 -7.37
C ASN A 32 -4.46 -8.70 -7.29
N PRO A 33 -3.56 -8.88 -8.29
CA PRO A 33 -2.51 -9.89 -8.20
C PRO A 33 -1.60 -9.72 -6.98
N ALA A 34 -1.25 -8.49 -6.62
CA ALA A 34 -0.43 -8.22 -5.44
C ALA A 34 -1.15 -8.60 -4.13
N ARG A 35 -2.44 -8.27 -4.00
CA ARG A 35 -3.27 -8.68 -2.83
C ARG A 35 -3.36 -10.18 -2.69
N LEU A 36 -3.47 -10.89 -3.81
CA LEU A 36 -3.60 -12.34 -3.80
C LEU A 36 -2.35 -13.05 -3.29
N LEU A 37 -1.15 -12.47 -3.46
CA LEU A 37 0.08 -13.05 -2.88
C LEU A 37 -0.02 -13.17 -1.36
N PHE A 38 -0.40 -12.09 -0.68
CA PHE A 38 -0.54 -12.09 0.78
C PHE A 38 -1.66 -13.03 1.23
N LYS A 39 -2.80 -13.02 0.51
CA LYS A 39 -3.91 -13.94 0.81
C LYS A 39 -3.50 -15.41 0.66
N GLU A 40 -2.72 -15.75 -0.36
CA GLU A 40 -2.29 -17.12 -0.64
C GLU A 40 -1.36 -17.67 0.45
N LEU A 41 -0.46 -16.84 0.98
CA LEU A 41 0.46 -17.22 2.07
C LEU A 41 -0.30 -17.65 3.34
N HIS A 42 -1.33 -16.89 3.72
CA HIS A 42 -2.16 -17.20 4.87
C HIS A 42 -3.54 -16.53 4.81
N PRO A 43 -4.58 -17.22 4.27
CA PRO A 43 -5.90 -16.62 4.04
C PRO A 43 -6.56 -16.08 5.32
N VAL A 44 -6.51 -16.84 6.41
CA VAL A 44 -7.13 -16.45 7.69
C VAL A 44 -6.43 -15.22 8.29
N LEU A 45 -5.09 -15.21 8.36
CA LEU A 45 -4.34 -14.07 8.87
C LEU A 45 -4.59 -12.82 8.03
N TRP A 46 -4.68 -12.97 6.71
CA TRP A 46 -4.98 -11.87 5.78
C TRP A 46 -6.31 -11.19 6.10
N ASP A 47 -7.35 -11.97 6.41
CA ASP A 47 -8.64 -11.44 6.84
C ASP A 47 -8.56 -10.82 8.26
N VAL A 48 -7.85 -11.46 9.18
CA VAL A 48 -7.67 -11.01 10.59
C VAL A 48 -6.94 -9.66 10.68
N VAL A 49 -5.93 -9.42 9.85
CA VAL A 49 -5.19 -8.14 9.78
C VAL A 49 -5.86 -7.14 8.83
N GLU A 50 -7.11 -7.39 8.44
CA GLU A 50 -7.92 -6.51 7.60
C GLU A 50 -7.25 -6.14 6.27
N HIS A 51 -6.52 -7.10 5.68
CA HIS A 51 -5.82 -6.91 4.42
C HIS A 51 -4.70 -5.87 4.50
N ASN A 52 -4.08 -5.69 5.67
CA ASN A 52 -2.88 -4.87 5.86
C ASN A 52 -1.61 -5.73 5.66
N PRO A 53 -0.85 -5.56 4.56
CA PRO A 53 0.33 -6.38 4.28
C PRO A 53 1.51 -6.09 5.22
N VAL A 54 1.62 -4.90 5.78
CA VAL A 54 2.67 -4.59 6.76
C VAL A 54 2.42 -5.39 8.04
N LEU A 55 1.22 -5.26 8.61
CA LEU A 55 0.83 -6.03 9.80
C LEU A 55 0.81 -7.54 9.55
N PHE A 56 0.46 -7.97 8.33
CA PHE A 56 0.52 -9.37 7.92
C PHE A 56 1.95 -9.93 8.00
N LEU A 57 2.94 -9.23 7.45
CA LEU A 57 4.33 -9.66 7.47
C LEU A 57 4.92 -9.67 8.88
N HIS A 58 4.40 -8.84 9.79
CA HIS A 58 4.77 -8.88 11.21
C HIS A 58 4.21 -10.08 11.99
N ARG A 59 3.17 -10.74 11.47
CA ARG A 59 2.42 -11.78 12.22
C ARG A 59 2.48 -13.16 11.58
N ILE A 60 2.88 -13.27 10.32
CA ILE A 60 2.97 -14.55 9.61
C ILE A 60 4.10 -15.41 10.18
N ASP A 61 3.85 -16.71 10.31
CA ASP A 61 4.85 -17.67 10.74
C ASP A 61 5.99 -17.83 9.72
N GLN A 62 7.22 -17.89 10.21
CA GLN A 62 8.43 -18.10 9.42
C GLN A 62 8.34 -19.34 8.49
N GLU A 63 7.80 -20.44 8.99
CA GLU A 63 7.65 -21.70 8.24
C GLU A 63 6.83 -21.51 6.94
N ARG A 64 5.82 -20.63 6.96
CA ARG A 64 5.00 -20.35 5.78
C ARG A 64 5.78 -19.56 4.73
N LEU A 65 6.59 -18.60 5.16
CA LEU A 65 7.47 -17.85 4.27
C LEU A 65 8.51 -18.76 3.63
N GLU A 66 9.13 -19.66 4.40
CA GLU A 66 10.10 -20.63 3.89
C GLU A 66 9.47 -21.61 2.90
N ARG A 67 8.28 -22.14 3.21
CA ARG A 67 7.53 -22.99 2.30
C ARG A 67 7.22 -22.27 0.99
N ALA A 68 6.75 -21.03 1.06
CA ALA A 68 6.45 -20.23 -0.13
C ALA A 68 7.71 -19.90 -0.94
N ALA A 69 8.84 -19.67 -0.28
CA ALA A 69 10.13 -19.46 -0.93
C ALA A 69 10.65 -20.70 -1.69
N GLY A 70 10.18 -21.91 -1.32
CA GLY A 70 10.47 -23.16 -2.03
C GLY A 70 9.41 -23.59 -3.05
N ASP A 71 8.21 -22.98 -3.05
CA ASP A 71 7.10 -23.37 -3.91
C ASP A 71 7.16 -22.69 -5.29
N GLN A 72 7.49 -23.46 -6.32
CA GLN A 72 7.59 -22.98 -7.69
C GLN A 72 6.31 -22.32 -8.22
N GLN A 73 5.13 -22.77 -7.80
CA GLN A 73 3.88 -22.17 -8.27
C GLN A 73 3.67 -20.80 -7.65
N PHE A 74 3.93 -20.65 -6.35
CA PHE A 74 3.90 -19.36 -5.67
C PHE A 74 4.93 -18.41 -6.29
N LEU A 75 6.17 -18.87 -6.49
CA LEU A 75 7.24 -18.07 -7.07
C LEU A 75 6.91 -17.53 -8.47
N GLN A 76 6.26 -18.33 -9.32
CA GLN A 76 5.81 -17.85 -10.63
C GLN A 76 4.80 -16.70 -10.53
N ARG A 77 3.87 -16.75 -9.57
CA ARG A 77 2.91 -15.66 -9.31
C ARG A 77 3.63 -14.45 -8.74
N TYR A 78 4.50 -14.67 -7.76
CA TYR A 78 5.32 -13.64 -7.13
C TYR A 78 6.17 -12.89 -8.16
N ASP A 79 6.91 -13.59 -9.02
CA ASP A 79 7.79 -12.99 -10.02
C ASP A 79 7.01 -12.15 -11.04
N ARG A 80 5.80 -12.57 -11.41
CA ARG A 80 4.92 -11.78 -12.29
C ARG A 80 4.48 -10.48 -11.63
N VAL A 81 4.14 -10.52 -10.34
CA VAL A 81 3.75 -9.33 -9.57
C VAL A 81 4.94 -8.40 -9.40
N VAL A 82 6.11 -8.91 -9.00
CA VAL A 82 7.33 -8.10 -8.86
C VAL A 82 7.72 -7.48 -10.21
N SER A 83 7.65 -8.24 -11.31
CA SER A 83 7.91 -7.69 -12.65
C SER A 83 6.91 -6.60 -13.04
N ALA A 84 5.64 -6.73 -12.67
CA ALA A 84 4.64 -5.69 -12.91
C ALA A 84 4.88 -4.45 -12.05
N PHE A 85 5.27 -4.65 -10.79
CA PHE A 85 5.62 -3.58 -9.87
C PHE A 85 6.86 -2.81 -10.34
N ASP A 86 7.91 -3.51 -10.77
CA ASP A 86 9.13 -2.90 -11.30
C ASP A 86 8.85 -2.16 -12.61
N ARG A 87 7.99 -2.70 -13.48
CA ARG A 87 7.51 -1.97 -14.66
C ARG A 87 6.77 -0.70 -14.29
N MET A 88 5.96 -0.70 -13.23
CA MET A 88 5.24 0.49 -12.77
C MET A 88 6.20 1.54 -12.17
N LEU A 89 7.17 1.13 -11.35
CA LEU A 89 8.14 2.06 -10.76
C LEU A 89 9.16 2.60 -11.77
N GLY A 90 9.54 1.78 -12.75
CA GLY A 90 10.58 2.07 -13.73
C GLY A 90 10.07 2.56 -15.07
N GLN A 91 8.80 3.00 -15.17
CA GLN A 91 8.29 3.56 -16.41
C GLN A 91 9.13 4.77 -16.82
N ASP A 92 9.73 4.69 -18.01
CA ASP A 92 10.25 5.88 -18.67
C ASP A 92 9.08 6.84 -18.84
N ALA A 93 9.24 8.08 -18.40
CA ALA A 93 8.20 9.08 -18.52
C ALA A 93 7.65 9.20 -19.95
N SER A 94 8.48 9.02 -20.99
CA SER A 94 8.07 9.00 -22.40
C SER A 94 7.10 7.85 -22.77
N SER A 95 7.10 6.77 -21.98
CA SER A 95 6.24 5.60 -22.19
C SER A 95 4.87 5.72 -21.51
N THR A 96 4.75 6.61 -20.52
CA THR A 96 3.51 6.88 -19.75
C THR A 96 2.46 7.61 -20.59
N TRP A 97 1.22 7.67 -20.09
CA TRP A 97 0.18 8.45 -20.77
C TRP A 97 0.54 9.93 -20.82
N ILE A 98 1.04 10.50 -19.71
CA ILE A 98 1.40 11.92 -19.65
C ILE A 98 2.56 12.25 -20.58
N GLY A 99 3.58 11.39 -20.70
CA GLY A 99 4.70 11.65 -21.59
C GLY A 99 4.33 11.57 -23.07
N LYS A 100 3.36 10.71 -23.43
CA LYS A 100 2.86 10.60 -24.81
C LYS A 100 1.98 11.76 -25.22
N HIS A 101 1.13 12.25 -24.32
CA HIS A 101 0.09 13.23 -24.67
C HIS A 101 0.43 14.66 -24.24
N ARG A 102 1.19 14.82 -23.16
CA ARG A 102 1.53 16.10 -22.52
C ARG A 102 3.00 16.12 -22.04
N PRO A 103 3.99 15.88 -22.93
CA PRO A 103 5.40 15.78 -22.56
C PRO A 103 5.95 17.01 -21.83
N GLU A 104 5.36 18.19 -22.06
CA GLU A 104 5.72 19.43 -21.37
C GLU A 104 5.46 19.40 -19.85
N LEU A 105 4.65 18.46 -19.37
CA LEU A 105 4.29 18.30 -17.96
C LEU A 105 5.14 17.24 -17.23
N VAL A 106 5.88 16.38 -17.93
CA VAL A 106 6.65 15.26 -17.35
C VAL A 106 7.62 15.69 -16.25
N GLY A 107 8.23 16.87 -16.38
CA GLY A 107 9.16 17.44 -15.40
C GLY A 107 8.54 18.45 -14.43
N LYS A 108 7.22 18.55 -14.37
CA LYS A 108 6.49 19.48 -13.49
C LYS A 108 5.89 18.69 -12.34
N THR A 109 5.81 19.26 -11.14
CA THR A 109 5.16 18.60 -10.00
C THR A 109 3.81 19.26 -9.73
N VAL A 110 2.76 18.44 -9.61
CA VAL A 110 1.44 18.89 -9.19
C VAL A 110 1.26 18.55 -7.71
N ALA A 111 1.10 19.55 -6.85
CA ALA A 111 0.75 19.34 -5.45
C ALA A 111 -0.79 19.26 -5.33
N TYR A 112 -1.31 18.12 -4.89
CA TYR A 112 -2.74 17.91 -4.67
C TYR A 112 -3.04 17.88 -3.16
N PHE A 113 -3.58 18.98 -2.65
CA PHE A 113 -3.98 19.11 -1.26
C PHE A 113 -5.39 18.56 -1.07
N SER A 114 -5.53 17.61 -0.15
CA SER A 114 -6.83 17.12 0.31
C SER A 114 -6.75 16.85 1.81
N ALA A 115 -7.86 17.12 2.50
CA ALA A 115 -8.00 16.73 3.90
C ALA A 115 -7.93 15.21 4.07
N GLU A 116 -8.27 14.42 3.04
CA GLU A 116 -8.38 12.97 3.14
C GLU A 116 -7.96 12.26 1.85
N PHE A 117 -7.47 11.02 1.98
CA PHE A 117 -7.21 10.13 0.85
C PHE A 117 -7.68 8.70 1.13
N GLY A 118 -8.70 8.27 0.39
CA GLY A 118 -9.33 6.95 0.48
C GLY A 118 -8.59 5.88 -0.32
N LEU A 119 -7.39 5.52 0.14
CA LEU A 119 -6.57 4.50 -0.53
C LEU A 119 -7.02 3.09 -0.17
N HIS A 120 -6.96 2.77 1.12
CA HIS A 120 -7.36 1.49 1.69
C HIS A 120 -7.45 1.59 3.22
N ARG A 121 -8.21 0.70 3.86
CA ARG A 121 -8.38 0.65 5.33
C ARG A 121 -7.09 0.44 6.13
N ALA A 122 -6.05 -0.08 5.48
CA ALA A 122 -4.71 -0.21 6.07
C ALA A 122 -4.02 1.14 6.31
N LEU A 123 -4.57 2.22 5.73
CA LEU A 123 -4.16 3.60 5.98
C LEU A 123 -5.43 4.44 6.21
N PRO A 124 -5.95 4.50 7.45
CA PRO A 124 -7.28 5.03 7.77
C PRO A 124 -7.31 6.57 7.81
N ILE A 125 -6.94 7.23 6.71
CA ILE A 125 -6.85 8.69 6.57
C ILE A 125 -8.02 9.29 5.75
N TYR A 126 -9.20 8.65 5.81
CA TYR A 126 -10.41 9.12 5.14
C TYR A 126 -11.69 8.72 5.88
N SER A 127 -12.76 9.49 5.68
CA SER A 127 -14.07 9.34 6.31
C SER A 127 -15.21 9.08 5.33
N GLY A 128 -15.11 9.58 4.10
CA GLY A 128 -16.22 9.54 3.15
C GLY A 128 -15.85 9.85 1.70
N GLY A 129 -16.82 10.35 0.95
CA GLY A 129 -16.75 10.50 -0.51
C GLY A 129 -15.62 11.42 -1.00
N LEU A 130 -15.26 12.45 -0.23
CA LEU A 130 -14.13 13.33 -0.56
C LEU A 130 -12.82 12.52 -0.62
N GLY A 131 -12.54 11.76 0.44
CA GLY A 131 -11.34 10.94 0.49
C GLY A 131 -11.35 9.86 -0.59
N VAL A 132 -12.49 9.19 -0.82
CA VAL A 132 -12.60 8.18 -1.91
C VAL A 132 -12.23 8.78 -3.25
N LEU A 133 -12.81 9.94 -3.62
CA LEU A 133 -12.49 10.61 -4.88
C LEU A 133 -11.02 11.02 -4.98
N ALA A 134 -10.48 11.61 -3.91
CA ALA A 134 -9.06 12.01 -3.86
C ALA A 134 -8.13 10.78 -3.97
N GLY A 135 -8.52 9.66 -3.35
CA GLY A 135 -7.84 8.37 -3.44
C GLY A 135 -7.83 7.81 -4.86
N ASP A 136 -8.96 7.83 -5.55
CA ASP A 136 -9.05 7.37 -6.93
C ASP A 136 -8.26 8.28 -7.89
N HIS A 137 -8.26 9.59 -7.66
CA HIS A 137 -7.43 10.53 -8.41
C HIS A 137 -5.93 10.20 -8.32
N VAL A 138 -5.40 9.92 -7.13
CA VAL A 138 -3.97 9.62 -6.98
C VAL A 138 -3.60 8.23 -7.54
N LYS A 139 -4.52 7.27 -7.51
CA LYS A 139 -4.35 5.96 -8.14
C LYS A 139 -4.27 6.10 -9.66
N GLU A 140 -5.22 6.81 -10.26
CA GLU A 140 -5.24 7.05 -11.70
C GLU A 140 -4.03 7.90 -12.15
N ALA A 141 -3.66 8.90 -11.35
CA ALA A 141 -2.45 9.68 -11.60
C ALA A 141 -1.19 8.79 -11.64
N SER A 142 -1.09 7.81 -10.74
CA SER A 142 -0.01 6.82 -10.75
C SER A 142 -0.01 5.99 -12.03
N ASP A 143 -1.17 5.47 -12.46
CA ASP A 143 -1.28 4.62 -13.64
C ASP A 143 -1.00 5.40 -14.95
N MET A 144 -1.34 6.69 -14.98
CA MET A 144 -1.09 7.58 -16.11
C MET A 144 0.34 8.17 -16.12
N GLY A 145 1.11 7.98 -15.05
CA GLY A 145 2.45 8.54 -14.86
C GLY A 145 2.45 10.05 -14.57
N ILE A 146 1.33 10.61 -14.10
CA ILE A 146 1.23 12.03 -13.77
C ILE A 146 2.11 12.32 -12.54
N PRO A 147 3.03 13.30 -12.62
CA PRO A 147 3.92 13.68 -11.51
C PRO A 147 3.18 14.45 -10.42
N LEU A 148 2.31 13.74 -9.69
CA LEU A 148 1.42 14.28 -8.66
C LEU A 148 1.90 13.86 -7.27
N VAL A 149 1.93 14.83 -6.35
CA VAL A 149 2.21 14.63 -4.93
C VAL A 149 0.96 14.98 -4.12
N GLY A 150 0.37 13.97 -3.48
CA GLY A 150 -0.74 14.16 -2.54
C GLY A 150 -0.23 14.71 -1.21
N VAL A 151 -0.87 15.76 -0.69
CA VAL A 151 -0.53 16.38 0.60
C VAL A 151 -1.75 16.35 1.51
N SER A 152 -1.58 15.78 2.70
CA SER A 152 -2.65 15.61 3.70
C SER A 152 -2.10 15.62 5.12
N LEU A 153 -3.00 15.45 6.09
CA LEU A 153 -2.66 15.25 7.48
C LEU A 153 -2.67 13.76 7.82
N LEU A 154 -1.69 13.33 8.64
CA LEU A 154 -1.71 12.00 9.24
C LEU A 154 -2.49 12.07 10.55
N TYR A 155 -3.79 11.76 10.49
CA TYR A 155 -4.67 11.80 11.66
C TYR A 155 -4.35 10.64 12.62
N ARG A 156 -3.95 10.97 13.87
CA ARG A 156 -3.61 9.97 14.90
C ARG A 156 -4.79 9.06 15.26
N GLN A 157 -5.97 9.65 15.32
CA GLN A 157 -7.23 8.93 15.43
C GLN A 157 -7.87 9.07 14.05
N GLY A 158 -7.75 8.02 13.24
CA GLY A 158 -8.34 7.98 11.89
C GLY A 158 -9.86 8.10 11.95
N TYR A 159 -10.54 7.76 10.86
CA TYR A 159 -12.00 7.74 10.90
C TYR A 159 -12.54 6.61 11.78
N LEU A 160 -13.76 6.83 12.26
CA LEU A 160 -14.49 5.96 13.15
C LEU A 160 -14.57 4.50 12.66
N ARG A 161 -14.28 3.54 13.54
CA ARG A 161 -14.73 2.16 13.37
C ARG A 161 -16.07 1.96 14.08
N GLN A 162 -17.11 1.78 13.28
CA GLN A 162 -18.47 1.56 13.77
C GLN A 162 -18.62 0.14 14.33
N ARG A 163 -19.10 0.00 15.57
CA ARG A 163 -19.54 -1.26 16.14
C ARG A 163 -21.00 -1.15 16.55
N ILE A 164 -21.85 -2.02 16.01
CA ILE A 164 -23.25 -2.12 16.42
C ILE A 164 -23.37 -3.22 17.47
N ASP A 165 -23.95 -2.91 18.62
CA ASP A 165 -24.18 -3.89 19.69
C ASP A 165 -25.46 -4.71 19.46
N HIS A 166 -25.73 -5.67 20.37
CA HIS A 166 -26.91 -6.54 20.29
C HIS A 166 -28.25 -5.80 20.47
N PHE A 167 -28.22 -4.54 20.91
CA PHE A 167 -29.38 -3.68 21.06
C PHE A 167 -29.56 -2.72 19.87
N GLY A 168 -28.68 -2.77 18.87
CA GLY A 168 -28.71 -1.90 17.70
C GLY A 168 -28.07 -0.53 17.92
N TRP A 169 -27.41 -0.30 19.06
CA TRP A 169 -26.72 0.97 19.31
C TRP A 169 -25.35 0.98 18.65
N GLN A 170 -25.03 2.13 18.04
CA GLN A 170 -23.70 2.40 17.53
C GLN A 170 -22.75 2.77 18.68
N HIS A 171 -21.60 2.11 18.68
CA HIS A 171 -20.47 2.42 19.53
C HIS A 171 -19.29 2.83 18.67
N ASP A 172 -18.63 3.90 19.12
CA ASP A 172 -17.56 4.51 18.40
C ASP A 172 -16.20 3.97 18.85
N VAL A 173 -15.51 3.23 17.98
CA VAL A 173 -14.18 2.67 18.27
C VAL A 173 -13.13 3.48 17.51
N PRO A 174 -12.16 4.11 18.19
CA PRO A 174 -11.08 4.82 17.51
C PRO A 174 -10.24 3.87 16.64
N ALA A 175 -10.00 4.26 15.39
CA ALA A 175 -8.95 3.67 14.57
C ALA A 175 -7.63 4.34 14.96
N ASN A 176 -6.90 3.75 15.91
CA ASN A 176 -5.58 4.25 16.27
C ASN A 176 -4.59 3.91 15.17
N LEU A 177 -3.93 4.93 14.63
CA LEU A 177 -2.83 4.78 13.70
C LEU A 177 -1.56 4.44 14.49
N ASP A 178 -0.86 3.39 14.09
CA ASP A 178 0.28 2.77 14.77
C ASP A 178 1.66 3.20 14.24
N PRO A 179 1.84 4.20 13.38
CA PRO A 179 2.97 4.28 12.40
C PRO A 179 3.82 3.04 11.97
N HIS A 180 4.06 2.05 12.83
CA HIS A 180 4.89 0.87 12.59
C HIS A 180 4.10 -0.28 11.95
N ALA A 181 2.75 -0.23 12.01
CA ALA A 181 1.88 -1.23 11.39
C ALA A 181 1.25 -0.77 10.07
N GLU A 182 1.40 0.49 9.68
CA GLU A 182 0.85 1.08 8.46
C GLU A 182 1.88 1.11 7.32
N PRO A 183 1.44 1.14 6.05
CA PRO A 183 2.31 1.35 4.90
C PRO A 183 2.76 2.82 4.83
N THR A 184 3.45 3.29 5.87
CA THR A 184 4.00 4.64 5.99
C THR A 184 5.48 4.54 6.33
N THR A 185 6.24 5.55 5.92
CA THR A 185 7.65 5.67 6.29
C THR A 185 7.89 7.11 6.68
N GLN A 186 8.48 7.31 7.85
CA GLN A 186 8.88 8.64 8.27
C GLN A 186 10.03 9.12 7.38
N VAL A 187 9.82 10.26 6.74
CA VAL A 187 10.87 10.95 6.01
C VAL A 187 11.41 12.02 6.95
N PHE A 188 12.61 11.80 7.47
CA PHE A 188 13.38 12.87 8.09
C PHE A 188 14.05 13.66 6.97
N ASN A 189 14.16 14.97 7.13
CA ASN A 189 15.12 15.71 6.33
C ASN A 189 16.50 15.37 6.88
N ASP A 190 17.24 14.53 6.17
CA ASP A 190 18.69 14.67 6.09
C ASP A 190 18.94 15.24 4.68
N ASP A 191 19.07 16.56 4.62
CA ASP A 191 19.14 17.47 3.43
C ASP A 191 17.81 18.03 2.89
#